data_AF-D4YM07-F1
#
_entry.id   AF-D4YM07-F1
#
_cell.length_a   1.000
_cell.length_b   1.000
_cell.length_c   1.000
_cell.angle_alpha   90.00
_cell.angle_beta   90.00
_cell.angle_gamma   90.00
#
_symmetry.space_group_name_H-M   'P 1'
#
loop_
_entity.id
_entity.type
_entity.pdbx_description
1 polymer ?
#
loop_
_entity_poly.entity_id
_entity_poly.type
_entity_poly.pdbx_seq_one_letter_code
_entity_poly.pdbx_strand_id
1 'polypeptide(L)'
;SSVARGRVLDAWWGWLPSLLVTSLVFGLAHITNPEASLFGAFAIALEAGVLLGAAYFLTRRLWLAIGIHTGWNFAQAGFFSSDVSGNGDTAGLLEATWHGPAWLTGGDMGIEASVITIVIALSAGVLMLVLAHTHGMLKPSVKREQRMLQP
;
A
#
# COMPACT_ATOMS: atom_id res chain seq x y z
N SER A 1 -18.53 17.93 -19.73
CA SER A 1 -18.05 17.52 -18.39
C SER A 1 -17.23 16.22 -18.50
N SER A 2 -15.97 16.30 -18.95
CA SER A 2 -15.11 15.11 -19.17
C SER A 2 -14.24 14.74 -17.96
N VAL A 3 -14.26 15.54 -16.89
CA VAL A 3 -13.31 15.48 -15.77
C VAL A 3 -13.52 14.26 -14.84
N ALA A 4 -14.65 13.56 -14.95
CA ALA A 4 -15.00 12.43 -14.10
C ALA A 4 -14.53 11.05 -14.62
N ARG A 5 -13.98 10.95 -15.84
CA ARG A 5 -13.55 9.65 -16.39
C ARG A 5 -12.27 9.16 -15.68
N GLY A 6 -12.44 8.32 -14.65
CA GLY A 6 -11.37 7.57 -13.99
C GLY A 6 -11.03 7.95 -12.55
N ARG A 7 -11.73 8.93 -11.95
CA ARG A 7 -11.53 9.34 -10.54
C ARG A 7 -12.72 8.87 -9.70
N VAL A 8 -12.53 7.84 -8.87
CA VAL A 8 -13.62 7.32 -8.01
C VAL A 8 -13.62 8.06 -6.68
N LEU A 9 -12.68 7.77 -5.79
CA LEU A 9 -12.68 8.32 -4.42
C LEU A 9 -12.09 9.73 -4.34
N ASP A 10 -11.01 10.01 -5.09
CA ASP A 10 -10.29 11.28 -5.01
C ASP A 10 -11.03 12.44 -5.68
N ALA A 11 -11.99 12.15 -6.55
CA ALA A 11 -12.90 13.16 -7.08
C ALA A 11 -13.69 13.87 -5.97
N TRP A 12 -14.12 13.13 -4.95
CA TRP A 12 -15.00 13.66 -3.90
C TRP A 12 -14.23 14.30 -2.76
N TRP A 13 -13.11 13.68 -2.35
CA TRP A 13 -12.38 14.08 -1.15
C TRP A 13 -10.98 14.64 -1.43
N GLY A 14 -10.47 14.51 -2.65
CA GLY A 14 -9.10 14.83 -3.02
C GLY A 14 -8.15 13.68 -2.71
N TRP A 15 -6.92 13.79 -3.20
CA TRP A 15 -5.96 12.69 -3.16
C TRP A 15 -5.61 12.22 -1.73
N LEU A 16 -5.43 13.14 -0.77
CA LEU A 16 -4.94 12.80 0.56
C LEU A 16 -5.96 12.00 1.39
N PRO A 17 -7.23 12.43 1.56
CA PRO A 17 -8.21 11.60 2.27
C PRO A 17 -8.45 10.26 1.57
N SER A 18 -8.42 10.23 0.24
CA SER A 18 -8.54 8.98 -0.51
C SER A 18 -7.41 8.03 -0.21
N LEU A 19 -6.15 8.50 -0.21
CA LEU A 19 -4.98 7.70 0.15
C LEU A 19 -5.12 7.13 1.56
N LEU A 20 -5.46 7.95 2.55
CA LEU A 20 -5.58 7.54 3.94
C LEU A 20 -6.67 6.50 4.12
N VAL A 21 -7.86 6.72 3.54
CA VAL A 21 -8.99 5.78 3.63
C VAL A 21 -8.66 4.47 2.94
N THR A 22 -8.11 4.48 1.73
CA THR A 22 -7.77 3.23 1.03
C THR A 22 -6.67 2.47 1.75
N SER A 23 -5.68 3.16 2.32
CA SER A 23 -4.60 2.54 3.09
C SER A 23 -5.14 1.88 4.36
N LEU A 24 -6.01 2.58 5.10
CA LEU A 24 -6.64 2.04 6.30
C LEU A 24 -7.53 0.84 5.99
N VAL A 25 -8.37 0.93 4.96
CA VAL A 25 -9.23 -0.18 4.52
C VAL A 25 -8.38 -1.39 4.13
N PHE A 26 -7.26 -1.16 3.45
CA PHE A 26 -6.35 -2.25 3.05
C PHE A 26 -5.74 -2.94 4.28
N GLY A 27 -5.19 -2.21 5.24
CA GLY A 27 -4.67 -2.83 6.47
C GLY A 27 -5.75 -3.52 7.30
N LEU A 28 -6.93 -2.91 7.46
CA LEU A 28 -8.05 -3.52 8.19
C LEU A 28 -8.56 -4.80 7.52
N ALA A 29 -8.47 -4.92 6.19
CA ALA A 29 -8.81 -6.15 5.50
C ALA A 29 -7.92 -7.34 5.91
N HIS A 30 -6.72 -7.09 6.45
CA HIS A 30 -5.80 -8.14 6.88
C HIS A 30 -6.00 -8.54 8.35
N ILE A 31 -6.89 -7.88 9.10
CA ILE A 31 -7.22 -8.27 10.49
C ILE A 31 -7.90 -9.64 10.55
N THR A 32 -8.45 -10.12 9.43
CA THR A 32 -9.10 -11.43 9.32
C THR A 32 -8.12 -12.58 9.04
N ASN A 33 -6.83 -12.29 8.88
CA ASN A 33 -5.85 -13.33 8.60
C ASN A 33 -5.57 -14.15 9.88
N PRO A 34 -5.24 -15.45 9.75
CA PRO A 34 -5.06 -16.35 10.89
C PRO A 34 -4.13 -15.82 11.99
N GLU A 35 -3.01 -15.22 11.60
CA GLU A 35 -1.95 -14.75 12.51
C GLU A 35 -1.93 -13.21 12.62
N ALA A 36 -3.05 -12.57 12.26
CA ALA A 36 -3.15 -11.13 12.26
C ALA A 36 -2.99 -10.51 13.65
N SER A 37 -2.28 -9.39 13.70
CA SER A 37 -2.23 -8.51 14.87
C SER A 37 -2.66 -7.10 14.51
N LEU A 38 -3.13 -6.32 15.50
CA LEU A 38 -3.45 -4.91 15.28
C LEU A 38 -2.24 -4.12 14.75
N PHE A 39 -1.05 -4.44 15.28
CA PHE A 39 0.20 -3.84 14.80
C PHE A 39 0.50 -4.24 13.36
N GLY A 40 0.35 -5.52 13.00
CA GLY A 40 0.57 -5.98 11.62
C GLY A 40 -0.42 -5.36 10.63
N ALA A 41 -1.70 -5.27 10.98
CA ALA A 41 -2.70 -4.59 10.14
C ALA A 41 -2.36 -3.10 9.96
N PHE A 42 -1.86 -2.44 11.01
CA PHE A 42 -1.36 -1.07 10.94
C PHE A 42 -0.09 -0.97 10.08
N ALA A 43 0.85 -1.90 10.21
CA ALA A 43 2.04 -1.97 9.38
C ALA A 43 1.70 -2.13 7.90
N ILE A 44 0.77 -3.03 7.55
CA ILE A 44 0.27 -3.20 6.18
C ILE A 44 -0.43 -1.94 5.66
N ALA A 45 -1.21 -1.27 6.49
CA ALA A 45 -1.83 0.01 6.10
C ALA A 45 -0.77 1.05 5.73
N LEU A 46 0.30 1.15 6.52
CA LEU A 46 1.40 2.08 6.25
C LEU A 46 2.22 1.66 5.03
N GLU A 47 2.64 0.40 4.95
CA GLU A 47 3.57 -0.04 3.92
C GLU A 47 2.86 -0.22 2.57
N ALA A 48 1.91 -1.14 2.49
CA ALA A 48 1.28 -1.57 1.26
C ALA A 48 0.18 -0.59 0.89
N GLY A 49 -0.63 -0.16 1.87
CA GLY A 49 -1.69 0.83 1.65
C GLY A 49 -1.16 2.10 0.99
N VAL A 50 -0.11 2.70 1.57
CA VAL A 50 0.48 3.94 1.03
C VAL A 50 1.19 3.69 -0.29
N LEU A 51 2.03 2.65 -0.39
CA LEU A 51 2.78 2.35 -1.61
C LEU A 51 1.86 2.10 -2.82
N LEU A 52 0.84 1.26 -2.63
CA LEU A 52 -0.10 0.90 -3.70
C LEU A 52 -1.01 2.07 -4.06
N GLY A 53 -1.46 2.85 -3.07
CA GLY A 53 -2.19 4.09 -3.30
C GLY A 53 -1.35 5.11 -4.09
N ALA A 54 -0.08 5.27 -3.73
CA ALA A 54 0.86 6.14 -4.44
C ALA A 54 1.11 5.68 -5.89
N ALA A 55 1.26 4.37 -6.11
CA ALA A 55 1.40 3.79 -7.44
C ALA A 55 0.17 4.06 -8.33
N TYR A 56 -1.04 3.97 -7.76
CA TYR A 56 -2.26 4.39 -8.44
C TYR A 56 -2.23 5.88 -8.75
N PHE A 57 -1.87 6.75 -7.81
CA PHE A 57 -1.84 8.19 -8.07
C PHE A 57 -0.81 8.60 -9.14
N LEU A 58 0.35 7.95 -9.17
CA LEU A 58 1.40 8.21 -10.14
C LEU A 58 0.97 7.90 -11.58
N THR A 59 0.23 6.80 -11.78
CA THR A 59 -0.10 6.29 -13.12
C THR A 59 -1.57 6.48 -13.52
N ARG A 60 -2.44 6.76 -12.54
CA ARG A 60 -3.91 6.71 -12.64
C ARG A 60 -4.43 5.38 -13.18
N ARG A 61 -3.67 4.30 -12.98
CA ARG A 61 -3.98 2.93 -13.43
C ARG A 61 -3.69 1.95 -12.31
N LEU A 62 -4.48 0.88 -12.21
CA LEU A 62 -4.29 -0.14 -11.18
C LEU A 62 -3.15 -1.10 -11.49
N TRP A 63 -2.73 -1.21 -12.76
CA TRP A 63 -1.72 -2.18 -13.18
C TRP A 63 -0.40 -2.10 -12.42
N LEU A 64 0.09 -0.90 -12.12
CA LEU A 64 1.34 -0.76 -11.36
C LEU A 64 1.16 -1.25 -9.91
N ALA A 65 0.06 -0.88 -9.25
CA ALA A 65 -0.24 -1.33 -7.91
C ALA A 65 -0.42 -2.86 -7.85
N ILE A 66 -1.18 -3.43 -8.80
CA ILE A 66 -1.35 -4.88 -8.92
C ILE A 66 0.01 -5.56 -9.12
N GLY A 67 0.84 -5.06 -10.04
CA GLY A 67 2.16 -5.62 -10.30
C GLY A 67 3.09 -5.59 -9.08
N ILE A 68 3.14 -4.46 -8.35
CA ILE A 68 3.92 -4.34 -7.11
C ILE A 68 3.41 -5.34 -6.07
N HIS A 69 2.09 -5.37 -5.83
CA HIS A 69 1.51 -6.22 -4.81
C HIS A 69 1.71 -7.70 -5.14
N THR A 70 1.33 -8.15 -6.33
CA THR A 70 1.52 -9.54 -6.76
C THR A 70 3.00 -9.92 -6.80
N GLY A 71 3.88 -9.03 -7.24
CA GLY A 71 5.32 -9.27 -7.23
C GLY A 71 5.87 -9.45 -5.81
N TRP A 72 5.40 -8.66 -4.86
CA TRP A 72 5.80 -8.75 -3.45
C TRP A 72 5.30 -10.05 -2.79
N ASN A 73 4.03 -10.41 -3.01
CA ASN A 73 3.48 -11.70 -2.57
C ASN A 73 4.26 -12.87 -3.18
N PHE A 74 4.55 -12.81 -4.48
CA PHE A 74 5.30 -13.85 -5.17
C PHE A 74 6.73 -13.98 -4.65
N ALA A 75 7.41 -12.88 -4.36
CA ALA A 75 8.73 -12.92 -3.75
C ALA A 75 8.69 -13.62 -2.38
N GLN A 76 7.73 -13.27 -1.53
CA GLN A 76 7.58 -13.87 -0.20
C GLN A 76 7.20 -15.35 -0.27
N ALA A 77 6.03 -15.67 -0.82
CA ALA A 77 5.52 -17.03 -0.82
C ALA A 77 6.21 -17.91 -1.85
N GLY A 78 6.32 -17.43 -3.09
CA GLY A 78 6.80 -18.23 -4.21
C GLY A 78 8.31 -18.42 -4.21
N PHE A 79 9.07 -17.41 -3.78
CA PHE A 79 10.54 -17.48 -3.79
C PHE A 79 11.13 -17.87 -2.43
N PHE A 80 10.65 -17.26 -1.33
CA PHE A 80 11.26 -17.39 -0.01
C PHE A 80 10.49 -18.27 0.99
N SER A 81 9.35 -18.85 0.61
CA SER A 81 8.51 -19.64 1.52
C SER A 81 8.14 -18.86 2.81
N SER A 82 8.08 -17.54 2.70
CA SER A 82 7.75 -16.65 3.82
C SER A 82 6.25 -16.54 3.95
N ASP A 83 5.76 -16.38 5.18
CA ASP A 83 4.37 -15.98 5.43
C ASP A 83 4.09 -14.65 4.70
N VAL A 84 2.89 -14.58 4.12
CA VAL A 84 2.30 -13.44 3.47
C VAL A 84 1.16 -12.92 4.34
N SER A 85 1.44 -11.84 5.07
CA SER A 85 0.48 -11.14 5.90
C SER A 85 -0.20 -12.02 6.97
N GLY A 86 0.47 -13.01 7.55
CA GLY A 86 -0.10 -13.87 8.60
C GLY A 86 -1.12 -14.88 8.07
N ASN A 87 -0.96 -15.33 6.81
CA ASN A 87 -1.72 -16.43 6.23
C ASN A 87 -1.09 -17.81 6.51
N GLY A 88 0.02 -17.85 7.26
CA GLY A 88 0.73 -19.05 7.65
C GLY A 88 1.76 -19.50 6.62
N ASP A 89 2.21 -20.73 6.80
CA ASP A 89 3.28 -21.33 6.01
C ASP A 89 2.97 -21.38 4.51
N THR A 90 3.99 -21.07 3.72
CA THR A 90 3.96 -21.18 2.26
C THR A 90 5.08 -22.09 1.76
N ALA A 91 4.89 -22.73 0.61
CA ALA A 91 5.89 -23.61 0.00
C ALA A 91 6.43 -22.98 -1.30
N GLY A 92 7.53 -22.25 -1.17
CA GLY A 92 8.25 -21.60 -2.26
C GLY A 92 9.48 -22.38 -2.74
N LEU A 93 10.35 -21.71 -3.48
CA LEU A 93 11.59 -22.28 -4.02
C LEU A 93 12.70 -22.42 -2.96
N LEU A 94 12.82 -21.44 -2.07
CA LEU A 94 13.80 -21.40 -0.99
C LEU A 94 13.06 -21.32 0.34
N GLU A 95 13.59 -21.98 1.36
CA GLU A 95 13.06 -21.91 2.72
C GLU A 95 13.82 -20.82 3.49
N ALA A 96 13.27 -19.61 3.53
CA ALA A 96 13.86 -18.51 4.29
C ALA A 96 13.49 -18.62 5.77
N THR A 97 14.49 -18.48 6.65
CA THR A 97 14.27 -18.46 8.10
C THR A 97 14.70 -17.13 8.69
N TRP A 98 13.74 -16.40 9.25
CA TRP A 98 13.98 -15.09 9.84
C TRP A 98 14.33 -15.24 11.33
N HIS A 99 15.54 -14.82 11.70
CA HIS A 99 16.01 -14.88 13.08
C HIS A 99 16.14 -13.46 13.66
N GLY A 100 15.57 -13.23 14.85
CA GLY A 100 15.68 -11.95 15.54
C GLY A 100 14.39 -11.51 16.23
N PRO A 101 14.35 -10.27 16.74
CA PRO A 101 13.17 -9.74 17.40
C PRO A 101 12.03 -9.48 16.40
N ALA A 102 10.78 -9.60 16.86
CA ALA A 102 9.59 -9.49 16.02
C ALA A 102 9.46 -8.16 15.26
N TRP A 103 9.98 -7.05 15.80
CA TRP A 103 9.96 -5.77 15.08
C TRP A 103 10.86 -5.77 13.83
N LEU A 104 11.84 -6.67 13.76
CA LEU A 104 12.78 -6.81 12.65
C LEU A 104 12.37 -7.92 11.67
N THR A 105 11.78 -9.00 12.18
CA THR A 105 11.34 -10.15 11.36
C THR A 105 9.88 -10.07 10.95
N GLY A 106 9.09 -9.23 11.62
CA GLY A 106 7.64 -9.13 11.49
C GLY A 106 6.85 -10.14 12.34
N GLY A 107 7.54 -11.09 13.00
CA GLY A 107 6.90 -12.12 13.81
C GLY A 107 5.93 -12.97 12.99
N ASP A 108 4.82 -13.38 13.61
CA ASP A 108 3.79 -14.25 13.02
C ASP A 108 3.05 -13.58 11.84
N MET A 109 3.11 -12.26 11.69
CA MET A 109 2.55 -11.59 10.50
C MET A 109 3.43 -11.69 9.25
N GLY A 110 4.63 -12.23 9.38
CA GLY A 110 5.64 -12.25 8.31
C GLY A 110 6.33 -10.89 8.12
N ILE A 111 7.31 -10.86 7.21
CA ILE A 111 8.26 -9.76 7.04
C ILE A 111 7.61 -8.39 6.70
N GLU A 112 6.35 -8.39 6.27
CA GLU A 112 5.51 -7.20 6.02
C GLU A 112 5.20 -6.41 7.29
N ALA A 113 5.26 -7.04 8.46
CA ALA A 113 5.15 -6.33 9.73
C ALA A 113 6.50 -5.81 10.25
N SER A 114 7.61 -6.03 9.53
CA SER A 114 8.92 -5.55 9.96
C SER A 114 9.11 -4.05 9.72
N VAL A 115 9.88 -3.40 10.60
CA VAL A 115 10.23 -1.99 10.43
C VAL A 115 11.01 -1.73 9.13
N ILE A 116 11.78 -2.73 8.66
CA ILE A 116 12.54 -2.62 7.43
C ILE A 116 11.61 -2.49 6.24
N THR A 117 10.63 -3.40 6.12
CA THR A 117 9.67 -3.37 5.00
C THR A 117 8.84 -2.10 5.04
N ILE A 118 8.37 -1.69 6.23
CA ILE A 118 7.65 -0.42 6.43
C ILE A 118 8.47 0.77 5.92
N VAL A 119 9.75 0.88 6.30
CA VAL A 119 10.61 2.01 5.91
C VAL A 119 10.86 2.02 4.40
N ILE A 120 11.14 0.86 3.80
CA ILE A 120 11.42 0.74 2.37
C ILE A 120 10.17 1.08 1.56
N ALA A 121 9.03 0.47 1.90
CA ALA A 121 7.76 0.67 1.20
C ALA A 121 7.26 2.11 1.35
N LEU A 122 7.34 2.71 2.54
CA LEU A 122 6.99 4.11 2.75
C LEU A 122 7.91 5.04 1.96
N SER A 123 9.22 4.78 1.94
CA SER A 123 10.17 5.58 1.16
C SER A 123 9.84 5.53 -0.34
N ALA A 124 9.54 4.34 -0.87
CA ALA A 124 9.10 4.16 -2.25
C ALA A 124 7.74 4.84 -2.52
N GLY A 125 6.78 4.72 -1.60
CA GLY A 125 5.47 5.36 -1.68
C GLY A 125 5.59 6.89 -1.69
N VAL A 126 6.40 7.46 -0.80
CA VAL A 126 6.70 8.91 -0.76
C VAL A 126 7.34 9.35 -2.08
N LEU A 127 8.33 8.62 -2.59
CA LEU A 127 8.94 8.92 -3.89
C LEU A 127 7.90 8.93 -5.02
N MET A 128 7.01 7.93 -5.06
CA MET A 128 5.92 7.88 -6.05
C MET A 128 4.93 9.05 -5.88
N LEU A 129 4.63 9.47 -4.65
CA LEU A 129 3.78 10.64 -4.40
C LEU A 129 4.47 11.94 -4.84
N VAL A 130 5.78 12.07 -4.60
CA VAL A 130 6.57 13.21 -5.10
C VAL A 130 6.52 13.26 -6.62
N LEU A 131 6.75 12.13 -7.29
CA LEU A 131 6.65 12.02 -8.75
C LEU A 131 5.22 12.32 -9.26
N ALA A 132 4.20 11.82 -8.56
CA ALA A 132 2.81 12.11 -8.89
C ALA A 132 2.50 13.60 -8.74
N HIS A 133 3.05 14.26 -7.72
CA HIS A 133 2.92 15.70 -7.53
C HIS A 133 3.60 16.46 -8.68
N THR A 134 4.85 16.12 -9.02
CA THR A 134 5.60 16.79 -10.09
C THR A 134 4.95 16.61 -11.46
N HIS A 135 4.23 15.51 -11.67
CA HIS A 135 3.45 15.27 -12.90
C HIS A 135 2.04 15.87 -12.88
N GLY A 136 1.65 16.62 -11.83
CA GLY A 136 0.31 17.21 -11.71
C GLY A 136 -0.80 16.17 -11.54
N MET A 137 -0.46 14.97 -11.09
CA MET A 137 -1.39 13.85 -10.94
C MET A 137 -2.13 13.88 -9.61
N LEU A 138 -1.62 14.57 -8.58
CA LEU A 138 -2.32 14.73 -7.30
C LEU A 138 -3.36 15.85 -7.40
N LYS A 139 -4.64 15.48 -7.39
CA LYS A 139 -5.74 16.44 -7.58
C LYS A 139 -6.49 16.71 -6.27
N PRO A 140 -6.89 17.96 -6.00
CA PRO A 140 -7.82 18.26 -4.93
C PRO A 140 -9.22 17.72 -5.28
N SER A 141 -10.15 17.75 -4.31
CA SER A 141 -11.55 17.40 -4.59
C SER A 141 -12.16 18.34 -5.63
N VAL A 142 -13.15 17.85 -6.38
CA VAL A 142 -13.90 18.65 -7.38
C VAL A 142 -14.47 19.92 -6.75
N LYS A 143 -15.00 19.84 -5.53
CA LYS A 143 -15.55 21.01 -4.81
C LYS A 143 -14.48 22.06 -4.50
N ARG A 144 -13.25 21.64 -4.20
CA ARG A 144 -12.13 22.54 -3.92
C ARG A 144 -11.57 23.11 -5.22
N GLU A 145 -11.46 22.29 -6.27
CA GLU A 145 -11.09 22.70 -7.63
C GLU A 145 -12.04 23.77 -8.16
N GLN A 146 -13.36 23.60 -8.02
CA GLN A 146 -14.36 24.59 -8.44
C GLN A 146 -14.27 25.91 -7.69
N ARG A 147 -14.05 25.89 -6.37
CA ARG A 147 -13.85 27.11 -5.57
C ARG A 147 -12.61 27.88 -5.97
N MET A 148 -11.53 27.19 -6.34
CA MET A 148 -10.29 27.82 -6.79
C MET A 148 -10.45 28.54 -8.14
N LEU A 149 -11.45 28.16 -8.93
CA LEU A 149 -11.72 28.70 -10.28
C LEU A 149 -12.80 29.80 -10.28
N GLN A 150 -13.44 30.08 -9.14
CA GLN A 150 -14.41 31.16 -8.99
C GLN A 150 -13.70 32.35 -8.32
N PRO A 151 -13.42 33.45 -9.07
CA PRO A 151 -12.78 34.65 -8.52
C PRO A 151 -13.67 35.44 -7.56
#